data_AF-A0A3M1UDI2-F1
#
_entry.id   AF-A0A3M1UDI2-F1
#
_cell.length_a   1.000
_cell.length_b   1.000
_cell.length_c   1.000
_cell.angle_alpha   90.00
_cell.angle_beta   90.00
_cell.angle_gamma   90.00
#
_symmetry.space_group_name_H-M   'P 1'
#
loop_
_entity.id
_entity.type
_entity.pdbx_description
1 polymer ?
#
loop_
_entity_poly.entity_id
_entity_poly.type
_entity_poly.pdbx_seq_one_letter_code
_entity_poly.pdbx_strand_id
1 'polypeptide(L)'
;MRHNQDGFTQWFVHLIARRKTEMSSGITGKDSLFYVGEVPWHGLGTPLPQLATAREALEASGLTWKVALREIRDEDYRRVENRRLLVREDTGDVLAVVTKRYEPLQNAEAFHFFDDVTADPNGPKYEVAGSLHGGRRVWLLARLPEVIRVVRGEEIKPYLLLVNGHDGRTAIRMFPTSVRVVCQNTLNWAIRAADENLIWRRAHTGTLDRRDVSKAREILGLASQQFKELEQLLKELTRVRVKPGDVDELLREVYRHDLSERRRRLVAELLESGPGSDNPAVRGTFYGLLNAITDMEDHYRFARPANRAGRLASSLFGQGAQRKKRALAWFQRKLGAR
;
A
#
# COMPACT_ATOMS: atom_id res chain seq x y z
N MET A 1 -11.59 -30.17 -1.44
CA MET A 1 -10.55 -29.23 -0.96
C MET A 1 -10.17 -28.23 -2.06
N ARG A 2 -11.06 -27.29 -2.39
CA ARG A 2 -10.80 -26.17 -3.31
C ARG A 2 -11.37 -24.93 -2.65
N HIS A 3 -10.59 -24.17 -1.89
CA HIS A 3 -10.90 -22.82 -1.40
C HIS A 3 -9.60 -22.26 -0.80
N ASN A 4 -8.77 -21.55 -1.60
CA ASN A 4 -7.90 -20.44 -1.15
C ASN A 4 -7.00 -19.79 -2.25
N GLN A 5 -7.27 -19.93 -3.55
CA GLN A 5 -6.35 -19.39 -4.58
C GLN A 5 -6.47 -17.86 -4.83
N ASP A 6 -7.51 -17.20 -4.32
CA ASP A 6 -7.77 -15.79 -4.64
C ASP A 6 -7.02 -14.77 -3.76
N GLY A 7 -6.70 -15.12 -2.50
CA GLY A 7 -6.00 -14.20 -1.58
C GLY A 7 -4.52 -13.98 -1.93
N PHE A 8 -3.82 -15.04 -2.30
CA PHE A 8 -2.39 -15.00 -2.65
C PHE A 8 -2.10 -14.11 -3.89
N THR A 9 -3.05 -14.06 -4.82
CA THR A 9 -2.88 -13.40 -6.12
C THR A 9 -2.95 -11.87 -6.05
N GLN A 10 -3.49 -11.30 -4.97
CA GLN A 10 -3.57 -9.83 -4.81
C GLN A 10 -2.24 -9.20 -4.36
N TRP A 11 -1.44 -9.93 -3.58
CA TRP A 11 -0.16 -9.44 -3.04
C TRP A 11 0.96 -9.39 -4.07
N PHE A 12 0.99 -10.37 -4.97
CA PHE A 12 2.09 -10.58 -5.92
C PHE A 12 2.22 -9.52 -7.02
N VAL A 13 1.18 -8.70 -7.25
CA VAL A 13 1.17 -7.67 -8.30
C VAL A 13 2.13 -6.50 -7.98
N HIS A 14 2.77 -6.48 -6.81
CA HIS A 14 3.26 -5.23 -6.20
C HIS A 14 4.72 -5.24 -5.77
N LEU A 15 5.62 -5.62 -6.69
CA LEU A 15 7.06 -5.42 -6.51
C LEU A 15 7.66 -4.53 -7.60
N ILE A 16 8.51 -3.61 -7.13
CA ILE A 16 9.38 -2.69 -7.88
C ILE A 16 8.67 -1.44 -8.41
N ALA A 17 8.82 -0.34 -7.66
CA ALA A 17 8.65 1.01 -8.17
C ALA A 17 9.74 1.92 -7.59
N ARG A 18 10.86 2.05 -8.29
CA ARG A 18 11.85 3.12 -8.06
C ARG A 18 12.13 3.87 -9.35
N ARG A 19 11.45 5.01 -9.56
CA ARG A 19 12.01 6.26 -10.12
C ARG A 19 10.99 7.41 -10.09
N LYS A 20 11.49 8.59 -9.73
CA LYS A 20 10.78 9.86 -9.49
C LYS A 20 10.04 10.36 -10.74
N THR A 21 8.76 10.67 -10.60
CA THR A 21 8.03 11.60 -11.48
C THR A 21 7.08 12.44 -10.64
N GLU A 22 7.02 13.74 -10.93
CA GLU A 22 6.17 14.70 -10.24
C GLU A 22 4.70 14.27 -10.29
N MET A 23 4.15 14.09 -9.11
CA MET A 23 2.76 13.71 -8.86
C MET A 23 2.11 14.85 -8.05
N SER A 24 0.80 15.06 -8.16
CA SER A 24 0.11 15.82 -7.12
C SER A 24 0.20 14.98 -5.82
N SER A 25 1.00 15.42 -4.86
CA SER A 25 1.22 14.70 -3.59
C SER A 25 -0.06 14.61 -2.75
N GLY A 26 -1.04 15.49 -2.98
CA GLY A 26 -2.21 15.68 -2.12
C GLY A 26 -1.89 16.39 -0.80
N ILE A 27 -0.61 16.75 -0.60
CA ILE A 27 -0.11 17.51 0.53
C ILE A 27 -0.30 18.99 0.20
N THR A 28 -0.92 19.73 1.11
CA THR A 28 -1.13 21.17 1.04
C THR A 28 -0.17 21.88 1.99
N GLY A 29 -0.13 23.22 1.98
CA GLY A 29 0.63 23.98 2.98
C GLY A 29 0.16 23.81 4.44
N LYS A 30 -0.97 23.13 4.66
CA LYS A 30 -1.55 22.84 5.99
C LYS A 30 -1.33 21.40 6.44
N ASP A 31 -0.60 20.63 5.64
CA ASP A 31 -0.30 19.24 5.89
C ASP A 31 1.16 19.07 6.31
N SER A 32 1.40 18.09 7.17
CA SER A 32 2.72 17.71 7.66
C SER A 32 2.86 16.20 7.67
N LEU A 33 4.09 15.72 7.59
CA LEU A 33 4.42 14.30 7.71
C LEU A 33 5.84 14.15 8.26
N PHE A 34 6.15 12.96 8.75
CA PHE A 34 7.54 12.53 8.96
C PHE A 34 7.85 11.32 8.10
N TYR A 35 9.13 11.02 7.91
CA TYR A 35 9.57 9.80 7.26
C TYR A 35 10.90 9.28 7.82
N VAL A 36 11.12 7.98 7.68
CA VAL A 36 12.38 7.30 7.96
C VAL A 36 12.92 6.66 6.67
N GLY A 37 14.24 6.71 6.47
CA GLY A 37 14.91 6.11 5.32
C GLY A 37 14.80 6.98 4.06
N GLU A 38 14.28 6.43 2.97
CA GLU A 38 14.29 7.11 1.66
C GLU A 38 13.46 8.41 1.67
N VAL A 39 14.08 9.49 1.22
CA VAL A 39 13.40 10.79 1.10
C VAL A 39 12.20 10.67 0.16
N PRO A 40 10.97 11.04 0.60
CA PRO A 40 9.81 11.09 -0.26
C PRO A 40 10.12 11.88 -1.54
N TRP A 41 9.56 11.46 -2.67
CA TRP A 41 9.93 12.03 -3.97
C TRP A 41 9.69 13.55 -4.08
N HIS A 42 8.74 14.07 -3.30
CA HIS A 42 8.39 15.50 -3.20
C HIS A 42 9.30 16.30 -2.25
N GLY A 43 10.20 15.64 -1.51
CA GLY A 43 11.13 16.30 -0.59
C GLY A 43 10.51 16.93 0.66
N LEU A 44 9.24 16.62 0.95
CA LEU A 44 8.53 17.17 2.13
C LEU A 44 8.56 16.20 3.30
N GLY A 45 8.50 16.75 4.50
CA GLY A 45 8.37 16.02 5.76
C GLY A 45 9.61 16.07 6.64
N THR A 46 9.42 15.73 7.91
CA THR A 46 10.48 15.68 8.92
C THR A 46 11.23 14.34 8.83
N PRO A 47 12.54 14.31 8.50
CA PRO A 47 13.30 13.08 8.53
C PRO A 47 13.55 12.63 9.98
N LEU A 48 13.43 11.33 10.23
CA LEU A 48 13.89 10.70 11.47
C LEU A 48 14.98 9.66 11.17
N PRO A 49 15.98 9.50 12.05
CA PRO A 49 17.14 8.65 11.80
C PRO A 49 16.82 7.15 11.87
N GLN A 50 15.77 6.78 12.58
CA GLN A 50 15.36 5.40 12.83
C GLN A 50 13.84 5.33 12.97
N LEU A 51 13.30 4.10 12.97
CA LEU A 51 11.87 3.89 13.17
C LEU A 51 11.41 4.59 14.44
N ALA A 52 10.26 5.26 14.36
CA ALA A 52 9.74 6.06 15.45
C ALA A 52 8.83 5.21 16.35
N THR A 53 8.85 5.53 17.65
CA THR A 53 7.76 5.17 18.57
C THR A 53 6.49 5.96 18.23
N ALA A 54 5.33 5.56 18.76
CA ALA A 54 4.08 6.30 18.55
C ALA A 54 4.18 7.78 18.96
N ARG A 55 4.85 8.07 20.08
CA ARG A 55 5.06 9.43 20.58
C ARG A 55 5.90 10.26 19.62
N GLU A 56 7.07 9.75 19.23
CA GLU A 56 7.97 10.43 18.29
C GLU A 56 7.31 10.64 16.93
N ALA A 57 6.56 9.64 16.46
CA ALA A 57 5.84 9.71 15.19
C ALA A 57 4.71 10.76 15.23
N LEU A 58 3.93 10.82 16.31
CA LEU A 58 2.88 11.82 16.51
C LEU A 58 3.44 13.25 16.54
N GLU A 59 4.54 13.45 17.26
CA GLU A 59 5.24 14.74 17.35
C GLU A 59 5.86 15.13 15.99
N ALA A 60 6.68 14.26 15.38
CA ALA A 60 7.40 14.56 14.14
C ALA A 60 6.48 14.71 12.92
N SER A 61 5.33 14.00 12.90
CA SER A 61 4.32 14.15 11.86
C SER A 61 3.52 15.46 11.97
N GLY A 62 3.59 16.16 13.10
CA GLY A 62 2.74 17.33 13.37
C GLY A 62 1.25 16.99 13.54
N LEU A 63 0.92 15.75 13.89
CA LEU A 63 -0.47 15.26 14.02
C LEU A 63 -1.04 15.42 15.44
N THR A 64 -0.38 16.20 16.31
CA THR A 64 -0.78 16.45 17.70
C THR A 64 -2.09 17.22 17.84
N TRP A 65 -2.57 17.84 16.76
CA TRP A 65 -3.85 18.53 16.73
C TRP A 65 -5.03 17.58 16.90
N LYS A 66 -6.11 18.15 17.44
CA LYS A 66 -7.39 17.48 17.66
C LYS A 66 -8.45 18.01 16.71
N VAL A 67 -9.52 17.24 16.57
CA VAL A 67 -10.73 17.65 15.87
C VAL A 67 -11.90 17.73 16.82
N ALA A 68 -12.69 18.80 16.68
CA ALA A 68 -13.88 19.06 17.47
C ALA A 68 -15.13 19.09 16.59
N LEU A 69 -16.25 18.72 17.19
CA LEU A 69 -17.57 18.81 16.56
C LEU A 69 -18.24 20.09 17.02
N ARG A 70 -18.63 20.95 16.07
CA ARG A 70 -19.35 22.21 16.33
C ARG A 70 -20.75 22.17 15.77
N GLU A 71 -21.67 22.86 16.44
CA GLU A 71 -23.04 23.03 15.96
C GLU A 71 -23.08 23.87 14.68
N ILE A 72 -24.06 23.60 13.82
CA ILE A 72 -24.33 24.40 12.62
C ILE A 72 -25.61 25.18 12.89
N ARG A 73 -25.62 26.45 12.48
CA ARG A 73 -26.81 27.29 12.48
C ARG A 73 -27.12 27.75 11.05
N ASP A 74 -28.40 27.87 10.73
CA ASP A 74 -28.85 28.48 9.48
C ASP A 74 -28.74 30.02 9.55
N GLU A 75 -29.19 30.71 8.50
CA GLU A 75 -29.19 32.17 8.42
C GLU A 75 -30.06 32.85 9.48
N ASP A 76 -31.08 32.14 9.98
CA ASP A 76 -31.99 32.58 11.05
C ASP A 76 -31.50 32.17 12.45
N TYR A 77 -30.24 31.77 12.58
CA TYR A 77 -29.61 31.30 13.82
C TYR A 77 -30.23 30.04 14.44
N ARG A 78 -31.07 29.30 13.71
CA ARG A 78 -31.67 28.04 14.16
C ARG A 78 -30.67 26.90 14.00
N ARG A 79 -30.64 25.99 14.98
CA ARG A 79 -29.73 24.85 14.98
C ARG A 79 -30.12 23.84 13.90
N VAL A 80 -29.14 23.40 13.11
CA VAL A 80 -29.30 22.27 12.18
C VAL A 80 -29.11 20.97 12.93
N GLU A 81 -30.21 20.33 13.34
CA GLU A 81 -30.19 19.20 14.29
C GLU A 81 -29.35 17.99 13.86
N ASN A 82 -29.38 17.63 12.58
CA ASN A 82 -28.82 16.35 12.11
C ASN A 82 -27.38 16.44 11.59
N ARG A 83 -26.76 17.61 11.65
CA ARG A 83 -25.43 17.88 11.09
C ARG A 83 -24.54 18.61 12.10
N ARG A 84 -23.23 18.38 11.99
CA ARG A 84 -22.18 19.06 12.77
C ARG A 84 -21.01 19.41 11.86
N LEU A 85 -20.30 20.48 12.17
CA LEU A 85 -19.01 20.77 11.56
C LEU A 85 -17.93 19.97 12.28
N LEU A 86 -17.08 19.29 11.53
CA LEU A 86 -15.82 18.75 12.03
C LEU A 86 -14.73 19.78 11.77
N VAL A 87 -14.08 20.24 12.82
CA VAL A 87 -13.17 21.38 12.79
C VAL A 87 -11.84 21.01 13.44
N ARG A 88 -10.73 21.40 12.83
CA ARG A 88 -9.41 21.34 13.46
C ARG A 88 -9.31 22.37 14.59
N GLU A 89 -8.94 21.93 15.79
CA GLU A 89 -8.89 22.82 16.95
C GLU A 89 -7.74 23.83 16.88
N ASP A 90 -6.62 23.46 16.24
CA ASP A 90 -5.42 24.28 16.14
C ASP A 90 -5.56 25.43 15.13
N THR A 91 -6.23 25.20 13.99
CA THR A 91 -6.38 26.21 12.93
C THR A 91 -7.78 26.79 12.80
N GLY A 92 -8.79 26.15 13.40
CA GLY A 92 -10.21 26.47 13.17
C GLY A 92 -10.73 26.04 11.79
N ASP A 93 -9.93 25.31 11.00
CA ASP A 93 -10.33 24.88 9.66
C ASP A 93 -11.48 23.87 9.71
N VAL A 94 -12.52 24.15 8.93
CA VAL A 94 -13.61 23.20 8.69
C VAL A 94 -13.13 22.09 7.77
N LEU A 95 -13.08 20.86 8.29
CA LEU A 95 -12.71 19.68 7.53
C LEU A 95 -13.91 19.11 6.75
N ALA A 96 -15.06 18.99 7.41
CA ALA A 96 -16.26 18.39 6.82
C ALA A 96 -17.55 18.79 7.55
N VAL A 97 -18.68 18.64 6.86
CA VAL A 97 -20.00 18.57 7.48
C VAL A 97 -20.35 17.09 7.67
N VAL A 98 -20.54 16.67 8.92
CA VAL A 98 -20.77 15.28 9.30
C VAL A 98 -22.16 15.07 9.90
N THR A 99 -22.57 13.82 10.08
CA THR A 99 -23.84 13.50 10.74
C THR A 99 -23.74 13.67 12.26
N LYS A 100 -24.88 13.82 12.94
CA LYS A 100 -24.95 13.84 14.43
C LYS A 100 -24.40 12.57 15.10
N ARG A 101 -24.29 11.45 14.36
CA ARG A 101 -23.72 10.18 14.87
C ARG A 101 -22.21 10.06 14.64
N TYR A 102 -21.61 11.01 13.91
CA TYR A 102 -20.19 10.95 13.62
C TYR A 102 -19.38 11.21 14.90
N GLU A 103 -18.48 10.28 15.21
CA GLU A 103 -17.54 10.36 16.32
C GLU A 103 -16.11 10.26 15.75
N PRO A 104 -15.33 11.35 15.76
CA PRO A 104 -13.99 11.34 15.19
C PRO A 104 -13.05 10.46 16.02
N LEU A 105 -12.21 9.68 15.33
CA LEU A 105 -11.05 9.06 15.97
C LEU A 105 -9.94 10.11 16.03
N GLN A 106 -9.51 10.52 17.22
CA GLN A 106 -8.42 11.48 17.34
C GLN A 106 -7.11 10.88 16.82
N ASN A 107 -6.21 11.72 16.31
CA ASN A 107 -4.94 11.23 15.74
C ASN A 107 -4.14 10.44 16.79
N ALA A 108 -4.03 10.95 18.02
CA ALA A 108 -3.36 10.26 19.12
C ALA A 108 -4.01 8.90 19.44
N GLU A 109 -5.36 8.82 19.44
CA GLU A 109 -6.08 7.56 19.63
C GLU A 109 -5.81 6.56 18.49
N ALA A 110 -5.63 7.04 17.25
CA ALA A 110 -5.25 6.19 16.13
C ALA A 110 -3.86 5.56 16.31
N PHE A 111 -2.89 6.30 16.85
CA PHE A 111 -1.57 5.76 17.21
C PHE A 111 -1.68 4.71 18.33
N HIS A 112 -2.46 4.98 19.38
CA HIS A 112 -2.68 4.01 20.47
C HIS A 112 -3.34 2.72 19.97
N PHE A 113 -4.39 2.83 19.16
CA PHE A 113 -5.05 1.67 18.56
C PHE A 113 -4.08 0.86 17.68
N PHE A 114 -3.24 1.54 16.91
CA PHE A 114 -2.26 0.89 16.06
C PHE A 114 -1.22 0.11 16.89
N ASP A 115 -0.68 0.71 17.95
CA ASP A 115 0.26 0.05 18.86
C ASP A 115 -0.37 -1.19 19.50
N ASP A 116 -1.61 -1.08 19.97
CA ASP A 116 -2.38 -2.20 20.50
C ASP A 116 -2.48 -3.35 19.49
N VAL A 117 -2.78 -3.06 18.22
CA VAL A 117 -2.87 -4.10 17.19
C VAL A 117 -1.53 -4.80 16.95
N THR A 118 -0.42 -4.05 16.92
CA THR A 118 0.90 -4.65 16.70
C THR A 118 1.46 -5.43 17.89
N ALA A 119 0.80 -5.37 19.06
CA ALA A 119 1.21 -6.05 20.30
C ALA A 119 2.64 -5.75 20.75
N ASP A 120 3.17 -4.59 20.34
CA ASP A 120 4.49 -4.08 20.69
C ASP A 120 4.34 -2.63 21.17
N PRO A 121 3.62 -2.42 22.30
CA PRO A 121 3.32 -1.07 22.77
C PRO A 121 4.63 -0.32 23.05
N ASN A 122 4.79 0.86 22.45
CA ASN A 122 5.97 1.73 22.57
C ASN A 122 7.24 1.28 21.82
N GLY A 123 7.21 0.18 21.06
CA GLY A 123 8.33 -0.20 20.20
C GLY A 123 8.50 0.72 18.98
N PRO A 124 9.73 1.02 18.54
CA PRO A 124 9.97 1.81 17.33
C PRO A 124 9.57 1.02 16.08
N LYS A 125 8.52 1.48 15.38
CA LYS A 125 7.96 0.78 14.21
C LYS A 125 7.48 1.70 13.10
N TYR A 126 7.14 2.94 13.41
CA TYR A 126 6.54 3.85 12.45
C TYR A 126 7.61 4.35 11.47
N GLU A 127 7.33 4.21 10.17
CA GLU A 127 8.23 4.64 9.10
C GLU A 127 7.75 5.94 8.46
N VAL A 128 6.44 6.12 8.30
CA VAL A 128 5.83 7.32 7.73
C VAL A 128 4.47 7.57 8.39
N ALA A 129 4.18 8.81 8.76
CA ALA A 129 2.81 9.24 9.07
C ALA A 129 2.62 10.70 8.70
N GLY A 130 1.40 11.08 8.36
CA GLY A 130 1.08 12.47 8.02
C GLY A 130 -0.38 12.72 7.67
N SER A 131 -0.65 13.93 7.18
CA SER A 131 -1.97 14.35 6.71
C SER A 131 -2.00 14.73 5.23
N LEU A 132 -3.18 14.61 4.62
CA LEU A 132 -3.47 15.00 3.24
C LEU A 132 -4.70 15.90 3.21
N HIS A 133 -4.77 16.73 2.18
CA HIS A 133 -5.91 17.59 1.88
C HIS A 133 -6.27 18.53 3.06
N GLY A 134 -5.26 19.04 3.75
CA GLY A 134 -5.38 19.96 4.88
C GLY A 134 -5.87 19.30 6.17
N GLY A 135 -5.49 18.05 6.44
CA GLY A 135 -5.93 17.29 7.62
C GLY A 135 -7.19 16.43 7.41
N ARG A 136 -7.80 16.46 6.23
CA ARG A 136 -9.02 15.68 5.93
C ARG A 136 -8.78 14.17 5.87
N ARG A 137 -7.53 13.76 5.66
CA ARG A 137 -7.13 12.35 5.73
C ARG A 137 -5.80 12.26 6.45
N VAL A 138 -5.68 11.31 7.36
CA VAL A 138 -4.46 11.00 8.09
C VAL A 138 -4.09 9.55 7.82
N TRP A 139 -2.80 9.25 7.70
CA TRP A 139 -2.34 7.88 7.57
C TRP A 139 -1.14 7.60 8.47
N LEU A 140 -1.07 6.38 8.98
CA LEU A 140 0.02 5.86 9.79
C LEU A 140 0.56 4.60 9.12
N LEU A 141 1.87 4.54 8.89
CA LEU A 141 2.54 3.40 8.27
C LEU A 141 3.63 2.87 9.20
N ALA A 142 3.43 1.64 9.68
CA ALA A 142 4.42 0.94 10.50
C ALA A 142 5.04 -0.21 9.72
N ARG A 143 6.33 -0.42 9.92
CA ARG A 143 7.03 -1.60 9.42
C ARG A 143 6.65 -2.81 10.26
N LEU A 144 6.31 -3.90 9.60
CA LEU A 144 6.11 -5.18 10.26
C LEU A 144 7.47 -5.89 10.48
N PRO A 145 7.59 -6.70 11.54
CA PRO A 145 8.86 -7.36 11.87
C PRO A 145 9.27 -8.42 10.83
N GLU A 146 8.29 -9.02 10.15
CA GLU A 146 8.53 -9.92 9.03
C GLU A 146 9.22 -9.14 7.89
N VAL A 147 10.27 -9.71 7.31
CA VAL A 147 10.89 -9.19 6.08
C VAL A 147 10.94 -10.34 5.10
N ILE A 148 10.34 -10.17 3.93
CA ILE A 148 10.38 -11.19 2.88
C ILE A 148 11.75 -11.10 2.22
N ARG A 149 12.57 -12.14 2.41
CA ARG A 149 13.93 -12.24 1.87
C ARG A 149 13.93 -13.22 0.72
N VAL A 150 14.02 -12.73 -0.52
CA VAL A 150 13.99 -13.61 -1.69
C VAL A 150 15.39 -14.14 -2.00
N VAL A 151 16.34 -13.22 -2.21
CA VAL A 151 17.76 -13.51 -2.40
C VAL A 151 18.58 -12.56 -1.54
N ARG A 152 19.88 -12.86 -1.37
CA ARG A 152 20.79 -11.96 -0.63
C ARG A 152 20.78 -10.57 -1.27
N GLY A 153 20.51 -9.54 -0.45
CA GLY A 153 20.46 -8.14 -0.90
C GLY A 153 19.11 -7.67 -1.41
N GLU A 154 18.11 -8.56 -1.54
CA GLU A 154 16.77 -8.21 -2.00
C GLU A 154 15.74 -8.51 -0.90
N GLU A 155 15.23 -7.44 -0.30
CA GLU A 155 14.26 -7.48 0.79
C GLU A 155 12.99 -6.72 0.40
N ILE A 156 11.85 -7.33 0.69
CA ILE A 156 10.55 -6.69 0.58
C ILE A 156 10.07 -6.41 2.01
N LYS A 157 9.80 -5.15 2.30
CA LYS A 157 9.32 -4.70 3.62
C LYS A 157 7.79 -4.69 3.62
N PRO A 158 7.14 -5.58 4.38
CA PRO A 158 5.73 -5.44 4.66
C PRO A 158 5.50 -4.33 5.69
N TYR A 159 4.35 -3.68 5.54
CA TYR A 159 3.87 -2.62 6.41
C TYR A 159 2.45 -2.93 6.86
N LEU A 160 2.06 -2.35 7.99
CA LEU A 160 0.68 -2.16 8.38
C LEU A 160 0.32 -0.69 8.14
N LEU A 161 -0.80 -0.45 7.48
CA LEU A 161 -1.28 0.89 7.14
C LEU A 161 -2.61 1.15 7.82
N LEU A 162 -2.69 2.25 8.57
CA LEU A 162 -3.94 2.81 9.07
C LEU A 162 -4.29 4.06 8.28
N VAL A 163 -5.55 4.18 7.88
CA VAL A 163 -6.11 5.37 7.25
C VAL A 163 -7.25 5.89 8.10
N ASN A 164 -7.17 7.15 8.52
CA ASN A 164 -8.17 7.84 9.32
C ASN A 164 -8.79 8.98 8.51
N GLY A 165 -10.12 8.99 8.39
CA GLY A 165 -10.85 10.00 7.65
C GLY A 165 -11.37 11.11 8.55
N HIS A 166 -11.10 12.36 8.20
CA HIS A 166 -11.76 13.53 8.77
C HIS A 166 -12.59 14.29 7.71
N ASP A 167 -12.88 13.64 6.58
CA ASP A 167 -13.67 14.17 5.47
C ASP A 167 -15.17 13.83 5.57
N GLY A 168 -15.57 13.12 6.63
CA GLY A 168 -16.96 12.67 6.84
C GLY A 168 -17.41 11.51 5.95
N ARG A 169 -16.54 10.95 5.13
CA ARG A 169 -16.86 9.90 4.13
C ARG A 169 -15.92 8.70 4.21
N THR A 170 -14.64 8.94 4.44
CA THR A 170 -13.61 7.92 4.58
C THR A 170 -13.74 7.28 5.95
N ALA A 171 -14.02 5.98 5.99
CA ALA A 171 -14.00 5.19 7.22
C ALA A 171 -12.56 4.98 7.72
N ILE A 172 -12.41 4.60 8.99
CA ILE A 172 -11.15 4.10 9.54
C ILE A 172 -10.87 2.76 8.86
N ARG A 173 -9.67 2.59 8.34
CA ARG A 173 -9.22 1.34 7.69
C ARG A 173 -7.85 0.95 8.21
N MET A 174 -7.65 -0.33 8.46
CA MET A 174 -6.34 -0.88 8.75
C MET A 174 -6.12 -2.14 7.91
N PHE A 175 -5.00 -2.21 7.22
CA PHE A 175 -4.66 -3.35 6.37
C PHE A 175 -3.16 -3.43 6.10
N PRO A 176 -2.63 -4.62 5.83
CA PRO A 176 -1.22 -4.78 5.51
C PRO A 176 -0.95 -4.35 4.06
N THR A 177 0.28 -3.94 3.76
CA THR A 177 0.69 -3.54 2.41
C THR A 177 2.20 -3.65 2.22
N SER A 178 2.68 -3.87 1.00
CA SER A 178 4.10 -3.68 0.65
C SER A 178 4.41 -2.26 0.15
N VAL A 179 3.39 -1.40 0.02
CA VAL A 179 3.52 -0.04 -0.51
C VAL A 179 3.96 0.90 0.61
N ARG A 180 5.14 1.49 0.45
CA ARG A 180 5.58 2.60 1.30
C ARG A 180 4.79 3.87 0.97
N VAL A 181 3.80 4.20 1.80
CA VAL A 181 2.91 5.34 1.59
C VAL A 181 3.53 6.64 2.09
N VAL A 182 3.81 7.55 1.15
CA VAL A 182 4.37 8.89 1.43
C VAL A 182 3.48 10.04 0.95
N CYS A 183 2.50 9.75 0.09
CA CYS A 183 1.60 10.75 -0.48
C CYS A 183 0.24 10.14 -0.90
N GLN A 184 -0.69 10.97 -1.35
CA GLN A 184 -2.05 10.58 -1.75
C GLN A 184 -2.09 9.52 -2.86
N ASN A 185 -1.16 9.56 -3.83
CA ASN A 185 -1.12 8.57 -4.90
C ASN A 185 -0.68 7.19 -4.39
N THR A 186 0.36 7.13 -3.56
CA THR A 186 0.78 5.87 -2.92
C THR A 186 -0.28 5.35 -1.95
N LEU A 187 -1.03 6.24 -1.30
CA LEU A 187 -2.13 5.85 -0.41
C LEU A 187 -3.30 5.24 -1.19
N ASN A 188 -3.74 5.91 -2.26
CA ASN A 188 -4.75 5.37 -3.16
C ASN A 188 -4.33 4.03 -3.75
N TRP A 189 -3.03 3.88 -4.03
CA TRP A 189 -2.50 2.62 -4.49
C TRP A 189 -2.63 1.54 -3.43
N ALA A 190 -2.10 1.76 -2.22
CA ALA A 190 -2.19 0.82 -1.12
C ALA A 190 -3.65 0.38 -0.87
N ILE A 191 -4.60 1.31 -0.83
CA ILE A 191 -6.02 1.02 -0.61
C ILE A 191 -6.61 0.13 -1.71
N ARG A 192 -6.28 0.37 -2.98
CA ARG A 192 -6.83 -0.41 -4.10
C ARG A 192 -6.15 -1.77 -4.28
N ALA A 193 -4.90 -1.89 -3.82
CA ALA A 193 -4.12 -3.11 -3.87
C ALA A 193 -4.41 -4.06 -2.72
N ALA A 194 -5.03 -3.56 -1.64
CA ALA A 194 -5.33 -4.34 -0.45
C ALA A 194 -6.34 -5.45 -0.74
N ASP A 195 -6.07 -6.64 -0.21
CA ASP A 195 -7.04 -7.74 -0.21
C ASP A 195 -8.23 -7.34 0.66
N GLU A 196 -9.41 -7.26 0.06
CA GLU A 196 -10.66 -6.89 0.72
C GLU A 196 -10.97 -7.74 1.96
N ASN A 197 -10.51 -8.99 2.00
CA ASN A 197 -10.66 -9.88 3.15
C ASN A 197 -9.69 -9.58 4.29
N LEU A 198 -8.64 -8.79 4.03
CA LEU A 198 -7.61 -8.39 4.99
C LEU A 198 -7.67 -6.90 5.33
N ILE A 199 -8.85 -6.29 5.21
CA ILE A 199 -9.07 -4.90 5.60
C ILE A 199 -10.03 -4.85 6.78
N TRP A 200 -9.50 -4.44 7.93
CA TRP A 200 -10.32 -4.05 9.06
C TRP A 200 -10.92 -2.67 8.77
N ARG A 201 -12.25 -2.52 8.93
CA ARG A 201 -12.97 -1.27 8.66
C ARG A 201 -13.89 -0.91 9.79
N ARG A 202 -13.88 0.37 10.17
CA ARG A 202 -14.78 0.92 11.17
C ARG A 202 -15.28 2.29 10.75
N ALA A 203 -16.59 2.47 10.75
CA ALA A 203 -17.19 3.79 10.58
C ALA A 203 -16.87 4.66 11.81
N HIS A 204 -16.89 5.97 11.63
CA HIS A 204 -16.74 6.96 12.70
C HIS A 204 -17.99 7.03 13.57
N THR A 205 -18.30 5.95 14.28
CA THR A 205 -19.46 5.78 15.15
C THR A 205 -19.04 4.96 16.37
N GLY A 206 -19.10 5.56 17.56
CA GLY A 206 -18.58 4.97 18.79
C GLY A 206 -17.05 5.06 18.91
N THR A 207 -16.56 4.72 20.10
CA THR A 207 -15.14 4.53 20.38
C THR A 207 -14.66 3.17 19.88
N LEU A 208 -13.36 3.07 19.57
CA LEU A 208 -12.73 1.78 19.30
C LEU A 208 -12.66 0.95 20.59
N ASP A 209 -12.98 -0.34 20.49
CA ASP A 209 -13.01 -1.24 21.65
C ASP A 209 -12.06 -2.45 21.51
N ARG A 210 -12.03 -3.32 22.54
CA ARG A 210 -11.18 -4.52 22.52
C ARG A 210 -11.51 -5.50 21.38
N ARG A 211 -12.75 -5.51 20.89
CA ARG A 211 -13.15 -6.37 19.76
C ARG A 211 -12.58 -5.83 18.45
N ASP A 212 -12.50 -4.51 18.31
CA ASP A 212 -11.83 -3.88 17.17
C ASP A 212 -10.35 -4.26 17.11
N VAL A 213 -9.64 -4.18 18.25
CA VAL A 213 -8.23 -4.61 18.36
C VAL A 213 -8.10 -6.10 18.01
N SER A 214 -8.97 -6.95 18.57
CA SER A 214 -8.94 -8.40 18.31
C SER A 214 -9.09 -8.74 16.83
N LYS A 215 -10.06 -8.12 16.13
CA LYS A 215 -10.28 -8.34 14.69
C LYS A 215 -9.11 -7.82 13.83
N ALA A 216 -8.55 -6.67 14.18
CA ALA A 216 -7.40 -6.13 13.47
C ALA A 216 -6.16 -7.02 13.66
N ARG A 217 -5.96 -7.61 14.86
CA ARG A 217 -4.92 -8.61 15.13
C ARG A 217 -5.13 -9.90 14.34
N GLU A 218 -6.36 -10.39 14.23
CA GLU A 218 -6.70 -11.57 13.41
C GLU A 218 -6.27 -11.35 11.95
N ILE A 219 -6.61 -10.20 11.37
CA ILE A 219 -6.20 -9.80 10.02
C ILE A 219 -4.68 -9.73 9.89
N LEU A 220 -3.98 -9.16 10.88
CA LEU A 220 -2.53 -9.10 10.88
C LEU A 220 -1.90 -10.51 10.92
N GLY A 221 -2.47 -11.43 11.69
CA GLY A 221 -2.04 -12.82 11.74
C GLY A 221 -2.21 -13.54 10.41
N LEU A 222 -3.37 -13.36 9.75
CA LEU A 222 -3.62 -13.91 8.41
C LEU A 222 -2.64 -13.36 7.36
N ALA A 223 -2.38 -12.06 7.40
CA ALA A 223 -1.42 -11.43 6.49
C ALA A 223 0.02 -11.93 6.72
N SER A 224 0.41 -12.12 7.99
CA SER A 224 1.72 -12.66 8.35
C SER A 224 1.93 -14.06 7.77
N GLN A 225 0.88 -14.89 7.77
CA GLN A 225 0.90 -16.20 7.11
C GLN A 225 1.05 -16.08 5.59
N GLN A 226 0.29 -15.17 4.95
CA GLN A 226 0.41 -14.94 3.51
C GLN A 226 1.79 -14.41 3.10
N PHE A 227 2.43 -13.57 3.92
CA PHE A 227 3.80 -13.11 3.66
C PHE A 227 4.82 -14.25 3.71
N LYS A 228 4.67 -15.21 4.63
CA LYS A 228 5.52 -16.40 4.68
C LYS A 228 5.33 -17.30 3.46
N GLU A 229 4.09 -17.49 3.03
CA GLU A 229 3.77 -18.24 1.81
C GLU A 229 4.35 -17.56 0.57
N LEU A 230 4.25 -16.23 0.50
CA LEU A 230 4.82 -15.44 -0.58
C LEU A 230 6.34 -15.56 -0.59
N GLU A 231 7.00 -15.43 0.55
CA GLU A 231 8.44 -15.63 0.68
C GLU A 231 8.86 -17.02 0.18
N GLN A 232 8.15 -18.07 0.60
CA GLN A 232 8.44 -19.43 0.16
C GLN A 232 8.28 -19.58 -1.35
N LEU A 233 7.19 -19.07 -1.93
CA LEU A 233 6.99 -19.12 -3.37
C LEU A 233 8.15 -18.43 -4.11
N LEU A 234 8.50 -17.20 -3.72
CA LEU A 234 9.55 -16.44 -4.38
C LEU A 234 10.90 -17.18 -4.30
N LYS A 235 11.22 -17.81 -3.16
CA LYS A 235 12.41 -18.66 -3.01
C LYS A 235 12.37 -19.92 -3.88
N GLU A 236 11.21 -20.55 -4.08
CA GLU A 236 11.13 -21.67 -5.02
C GLU A 236 11.37 -21.21 -6.48
N LEU A 237 10.89 -20.02 -6.85
CA LEU A 237 11.11 -19.45 -8.18
C LEU A 237 12.60 -19.16 -8.47
N THR A 238 13.41 -18.85 -7.45
CA THR A 238 14.87 -18.67 -7.64
C THR A 238 15.60 -19.99 -7.87
N ARG A 239 15.01 -21.13 -7.50
CA ARG A 239 15.63 -22.46 -7.67
C ARG A 239 15.40 -23.05 -9.05
N VAL A 240 14.45 -22.52 -9.80
CA VAL A 240 14.05 -23.04 -11.10
C VAL A 240 14.69 -22.25 -12.22
N ARG A 241 15.47 -22.93 -13.08
CA ARG A 241 16.00 -22.35 -14.33
C ARG A 241 14.93 -22.25 -15.41
N VAL A 242 14.95 -21.14 -16.15
CA VAL A 242 14.12 -20.91 -17.34
C VAL A 242 14.60 -21.81 -18.48
N LYS A 243 13.69 -22.54 -19.11
CA LYS A 243 13.96 -23.30 -20.34
C LYS A 243 13.59 -22.46 -21.57
N PRO A 244 14.16 -22.73 -22.76
CA PRO A 244 13.87 -21.95 -23.97
C PRO A 244 12.38 -21.81 -24.30
N GLY A 245 11.58 -22.86 -24.07
CA GLY A 245 10.12 -22.83 -24.32
C GLY A 245 9.30 -22.11 -23.25
N ASP A 246 9.83 -21.95 -22.03
CA ASP A 246 9.08 -21.40 -20.89
C ASP A 246 8.68 -19.93 -21.12
N VAL A 247 9.59 -19.14 -21.73
CA VAL A 247 9.36 -17.71 -21.98
C VAL A 247 8.18 -17.51 -22.93
N ASP A 248 8.20 -18.17 -24.09
CA ASP A 248 7.18 -17.99 -25.12
C ASP A 248 5.82 -18.59 -24.69
N GLU A 249 5.82 -19.69 -23.92
CA GLU A 249 4.60 -20.22 -23.29
C GLU A 249 3.97 -19.20 -22.33
N LEU A 250 4.76 -18.66 -21.40
CA LEU A 250 4.31 -17.66 -20.43
C LEU A 250 3.78 -16.41 -21.13
N LEU A 251 4.49 -15.90 -22.14
CA LEU A 251 4.07 -14.71 -22.87
C LEU A 251 2.75 -14.92 -23.63
N ARG A 252 2.53 -16.10 -24.23
CA ARG A 252 1.24 -16.42 -24.87
C ARG A 252 0.10 -16.41 -23.86
N GLU A 253 0.31 -16.94 -22.67
CA GLU A 253 -0.74 -16.94 -21.64
C GLU A 253 -1.03 -15.54 -21.10
N VAL A 254 0.02 -14.78 -20.82
CA VAL A 254 -0.09 -13.45 -20.21
C VAL A 254 -0.72 -12.46 -21.20
N TYR A 255 -0.22 -12.41 -22.43
CA TYR A 255 -0.62 -11.40 -23.40
C TYR A 255 -1.71 -11.85 -24.36
N ARG A 256 -1.87 -13.17 -24.59
CA ARG A 256 -2.86 -13.72 -25.53
C ARG A 256 -2.76 -13.01 -26.88
N HIS A 257 -3.85 -12.43 -27.38
CA HIS A 257 -3.89 -11.70 -28.65
C HIS A 257 -3.06 -10.40 -28.66
N ASP A 258 -2.68 -9.86 -27.49
CA ASP A 258 -1.83 -8.66 -27.38
C ASP A 258 -0.32 -8.98 -27.47
N LEU A 259 0.05 -10.26 -27.66
CA LEU A 259 1.45 -10.65 -27.78
C LEU A 259 2.02 -10.12 -29.09
N SER A 260 3.05 -9.29 -28.98
CA SER A 260 3.79 -8.74 -30.13
C SER A 260 5.27 -9.09 -30.04
N GLU A 261 5.94 -9.07 -31.18
CA GLU A 261 7.38 -9.32 -31.24
C GLU A 261 8.19 -8.31 -30.42
N ARG A 262 7.68 -7.08 -30.30
CA ARG A 262 8.24 -6.06 -29.43
C ARG A 262 8.23 -6.48 -27.96
N ARG A 263 7.15 -7.09 -27.49
CA ARG A 263 7.05 -7.59 -26.10
C ARG A 263 7.99 -8.77 -25.87
N ARG A 264 8.08 -9.69 -26.83
CA ARG A 264 9.02 -10.83 -26.75
C ARG A 264 10.45 -10.37 -26.58
N ARG A 265 10.92 -9.50 -27.49
CA ARG A 265 12.28 -8.96 -27.44
C ARG A 265 12.59 -8.24 -26.13
N LEU A 266 11.64 -7.44 -25.64
CA LEU A 266 11.86 -6.69 -24.41
C LEU A 266 11.90 -7.59 -23.16
N VAL A 267 11.08 -8.63 -23.07
CA VAL A 267 11.19 -9.59 -21.95
C VAL A 267 12.50 -10.36 -22.01
N ALA A 268 12.98 -10.74 -23.20
CA ALA A 268 14.30 -11.36 -23.34
C ALA A 268 15.43 -10.42 -22.89
N GLU A 269 15.40 -9.16 -23.32
CA GLU A 269 16.36 -8.12 -22.90
C GLU A 269 16.34 -7.91 -21.37
N LEU A 270 15.14 -7.81 -20.77
CA LEU A 270 15.01 -7.63 -19.32
C LEU A 270 15.43 -8.87 -18.52
N LEU A 271 15.29 -10.07 -19.08
CA LEU A 271 15.78 -11.28 -18.42
C LEU A 271 17.31 -11.32 -18.35
N GLU A 272 18.00 -10.76 -19.36
CA GLU A 272 19.45 -10.71 -19.43
C GLU A 272 20.04 -9.51 -18.69
N SER A 273 19.49 -8.31 -18.90
CA SER A 273 20.05 -7.03 -18.44
C SER A 273 19.10 -6.17 -17.60
N GLY A 274 17.93 -6.68 -17.22
CA GLY A 274 16.98 -5.96 -16.39
C GLY A 274 17.43 -5.78 -14.94
N PRO A 275 16.72 -4.97 -14.15
CA PRO A 275 17.02 -4.77 -12.72
C PRO A 275 17.10 -6.10 -11.96
N GLY A 276 18.21 -6.32 -11.25
CA GLY A 276 18.45 -7.54 -10.47
C GLY A 276 18.98 -8.73 -11.27
N SER A 277 19.12 -8.62 -12.59
CA SER A 277 19.70 -9.69 -13.44
C SER A 277 21.22 -9.84 -13.26
N ASP A 278 21.88 -8.90 -12.60
CA ASP A 278 23.28 -8.97 -12.18
C ASP A 278 23.50 -9.99 -11.06
N ASN A 279 22.46 -10.31 -10.29
CA ASN A 279 22.53 -11.32 -9.22
C ASN A 279 22.49 -12.76 -9.79
N PRO A 280 23.52 -13.60 -9.58
CA PRO A 280 23.54 -14.98 -10.08
C PRO A 280 22.41 -15.88 -9.55
N ALA A 281 21.83 -15.54 -8.38
CA ALA A 281 20.69 -16.25 -7.81
C ALA A 281 19.36 -15.90 -8.49
N VAL A 282 19.32 -14.80 -9.26
CA VAL A 282 18.13 -14.31 -9.98
C VAL A 282 18.26 -14.57 -11.47
N ARG A 283 19.45 -14.35 -12.05
CA ARG A 283 19.71 -14.46 -13.49
C ARG A 283 19.26 -15.81 -14.05
N GLY A 284 18.43 -15.80 -15.08
CA GLY A 284 17.98 -17.02 -15.78
C GLY A 284 17.12 -17.96 -14.94
N THR A 285 16.53 -17.47 -13.85
CA THR A 285 15.58 -18.21 -13.01
C THR A 285 14.15 -17.79 -13.29
N PHE A 286 13.16 -18.56 -12.83
CA PHE A 286 11.76 -18.16 -12.89
C PHE A 286 11.52 -16.86 -12.13
N TYR A 287 12.24 -16.62 -11.03
CA TYR A 287 12.18 -15.33 -10.34
C TYR A 287 12.70 -14.18 -11.21
N GLY A 288 13.79 -14.39 -11.94
CA GLY A 288 14.28 -13.41 -12.92
C GLY A 288 13.29 -13.14 -14.05
N LEU A 289 12.62 -14.19 -14.55
CA LEU A 289 11.57 -14.05 -15.58
C LEU A 289 10.33 -13.32 -15.05
N LEU A 290 9.96 -13.57 -13.80
CA LEU A 290 8.92 -12.83 -13.13
C LEU A 290 9.28 -11.34 -13.07
N ASN A 291 10.48 -11.00 -12.59
CA ASN A 291 10.96 -9.62 -12.49
C ASN A 291 10.97 -8.92 -13.86
N ALA A 292 11.36 -9.62 -14.92
CA ALA A 292 11.33 -9.08 -16.28
C ALA A 292 9.91 -8.73 -16.75
N ILE A 293 8.90 -9.55 -16.42
CA ILE A 293 7.51 -9.29 -16.79
C ILE A 293 6.93 -8.13 -15.96
N THR A 294 7.20 -8.11 -14.65
CA THR A 294 6.72 -7.02 -13.79
C THR A 294 7.33 -5.70 -14.20
N ASP A 295 8.65 -5.65 -14.43
CA ASP A 295 9.35 -4.46 -14.89
C ASP A 295 8.82 -3.97 -16.26
N MET A 296 8.58 -4.89 -17.20
CA MET A 296 7.98 -4.55 -18.49
C MET A 296 6.60 -3.88 -18.32
N GLU A 297 5.69 -4.49 -17.54
CA GLU A 297 4.34 -3.98 -17.39
C GLU A 297 4.29 -2.66 -16.60
N ASP A 298 5.22 -2.46 -15.67
CA ASP A 298 5.25 -1.28 -14.82
C ASP A 298 6.00 -0.09 -15.46
N HIS A 299 6.99 -0.35 -16.32
CA HIS A 299 7.87 0.69 -16.86
C HIS A 299 7.76 0.93 -18.37
N TYR A 300 7.31 -0.04 -19.18
CA TYR A 300 7.39 0.05 -20.64
C TYR A 300 6.05 0.30 -21.34
N ARG A 301 6.11 1.08 -22.44
CA ARG A 301 4.93 1.59 -23.16
C ARG A 301 4.65 0.77 -24.43
N PHE A 302 3.46 0.18 -24.49
CA PHE A 302 2.98 -0.52 -25.70
C PHE A 302 1.69 0.06 -26.28
N ALA A 303 1.01 0.96 -25.56
CA ALA A 303 -0.13 1.76 -26.04
C ALA A 303 -0.02 3.22 -25.53
N ARG A 304 -0.70 4.18 -26.16
CA ARG A 304 -0.79 5.58 -25.69
C ARG A 304 -1.94 5.73 -24.67
N PRO A 305 -1.67 5.88 -23.37
CA PRO A 305 -2.70 6.33 -22.44
C PRO A 305 -2.97 7.83 -22.62
N ALA A 306 -4.20 8.28 -22.38
CA ALA A 306 -4.59 9.68 -22.47
C ALA A 306 -3.77 10.59 -21.52
N ASN A 307 -3.26 10.06 -20.39
CA ASN A 307 -2.33 10.74 -19.48
C ASN A 307 -1.53 9.73 -18.60
N ARG A 308 -0.55 10.22 -17.82
CA ARG A 308 0.34 9.37 -16.97
C ARG A 308 -0.37 8.80 -15.72
N ALA A 309 -1.42 9.46 -15.22
CA ALA A 309 -2.28 8.92 -14.18
C ALA A 309 -3.01 7.64 -14.65
N GLY A 310 -3.44 7.62 -15.92
CA GLY A 310 -3.98 6.43 -16.58
C GLY A 310 -2.94 5.29 -16.73
N ARG A 311 -1.64 5.61 -16.82
CA ARG A 311 -0.55 4.61 -16.84
C ARG A 311 -0.44 3.88 -15.50
N LEU A 312 -0.29 4.65 -14.42
CA LEU A 312 -0.22 4.10 -13.06
C LEU A 312 -1.51 3.32 -12.74
N ALA A 313 -2.67 3.86 -13.11
CA ALA A 313 -3.93 3.16 -12.94
C ALA A 313 -4.01 1.85 -13.74
N SER A 314 -3.45 1.79 -14.96
CA SER A 314 -3.50 0.59 -15.81
C SER A 314 -2.52 -0.51 -15.39
N SER A 315 -1.28 -0.15 -15.03
CA SER A 315 -0.28 -1.12 -14.53
C SER A 315 -0.70 -1.71 -13.18
N LEU A 316 -1.31 -0.87 -12.32
CA LEU A 316 -1.67 -1.27 -10.96
C LEU A 316 -3.07 -1.86 -10.83
N PHE A 317 -4.04 -1.43 -11.64
CA PHE A 317 -5.45 -1.82 -11.50
C PHE A 317 -6.15 -2.18 -12.82
N GLY A 318 -5.49 -1.99 -13.96
CA GLY A 318 -6.02 -2.29 -15.28
C GLY A 318 -5.47 -3.59 -15.86
N GLN A 319 -5.26 -3.60 -17.18
CA GLN A 319 -4.78 -4.79 -17.88
C GLN A 319 -3.40 -5.27 -17.40
N GLY A 320 -2.52 -4.37 -16.97
CA GLY A 320 -1.19 -4.72 -16.47
C GLY A 320 -1.26 -5.55 -15.18
N ALA A 321 -2.14 -5.17 -14.25
CA ALA A 321 -2.38 -5.94 -13.04
C ALA A 321 -2.90 -7.34 -13.35
N GLN A 322 -3.86 -7.46 -14.28
CA GLN A 322 -4.41 -8.75 -14.70
C GLN A 322 -3.34 -9.63 -15.39
N ARG A 323 -2.43 -9.03 -16.14
CA ARG A 323 -1.29 -9.73 -16.76
C ARG A 323 -0.31 -10.25 -15.72
N LYS A 324 0.04 -9.44 -14.71
CA LYS A 324 0.87 -9.89 -13.57
C LYS A 324 0.21 -11.04 -12.79
N LYS A 325 -1.12 -10.99 -12.57
CA LYS A 325 -1.88 -12.10 -11.96
C LYS A 325 -1.83 -13.38 -12.80
N ARG A 326 -2.00 -13.28 -14.13
CA ARG A 326 -1.84 -14.44 -15.03
C ARG A 326 -0.42 -15.02 -14.99
N ALA A 327 0.59 -14.16 -14.98
CA ALA A 327 1.98 -14.58 -14.90
C ALA A 327 2.25 -15.38 -13.62
N LEU A 328 1.78 -14.88 -12.47
CA LEU A 328 1.85 -15.62 -11.20
C LEU A 328 1.21 -17.00 -11.30
N ALA A 329 -0.03 -17.06 -11.78
CA ALA A 329 -0.79 -18.29 -11.87
C ALA A 329 -0.05 -19.32 -12.76
N TRP A 330 0.58 -18.87 -13.84
CA TRP A 330 1.43 -19.71 -14.67
C TRP A 330 2.63 -20.26 -13.89
N PHE A 331 3.36 -19.41 -13.16
CA PHE A 331 4.50 -19.85 -12.34
C PHE A 331 4.09 -20.88 -11.28
N GLN A 332 2.99 -20.64 -10.56
CA GLN A 332 2.47 -21.58 -9.57
C GLN A 332 2.12 -22.94 -10.17
N ARG A 333 1.46 -22.96 -11.35
CA ARG A 333 1.17 -24.22 -12.05
C ARG A 333 2.44 -24.92 -12.51
N LYS A 334 3.43 -24.18 -13.03
CA LYS A 334 4.71 -24.77 -13.44
C LYS A 334 5.52 -25.33 -12.28
N LEU A 335 5.41 -24.74 -11.09
CA LEU A 335 6.00 -25.31 -9.88
C LEU A 335 5.26 -26.55 -9.41
N GLY A 336 3.92 -26.55 -9.44
CA GLY A 336 3.12 -27.70 -9.00
C GLY A 336 3.04 -28.87 -10.00
N ALA A 337 3.43 -28.66 -11.26
CA ALA A 337 3.50 -29.71 -12.28
C ALA A 337 4.88 -30.41 -12.34
N ARG A 338 5.81 -30.03 -11.45
CA ARG A 338 7.11 -30.67 -11.23
C ARG A 338 7.02 -31.54 -9.99
#